data_AF-A0A1L7WVR8-F1
#
_entry.id   AF-A0A1L7WVR8-F1
#
_cell.length_a   1.000
_cell.length_b   1.000
_cell.length_c   1.000
_cell.angle_alpha   90.00
_cell.angle_beta   90.00
_cell.angle_gamma   90.00
#
_symmetry.space_group_name_H-M   'P 1'
#
loop_
_entity.id
_entity.type
_entity.pdbx_description
1 polymer ?
#
loop_
_entity_poly.entity_id
_entity_poly.type
_entity_poly.pdbx_seq_one_letter_code
_entity_poly.pdbx_strand_id
1 'polypeptide(L)'
;MLLKRNQKKRRKEGPRDYYSLLFNLIIRAWVKLSGPTKIPTIVIAGVTVPNTPIVQAAQVYARAHADDMTFNHIMRSWLFGAIIINKNATLSSTIEPETLAVAVWDNTGALISTDKRFEVDGAIAAWDFIDSAVTNGTAHGWDEYRKQLVWDSIVLHTDPSIFQYKQPVVKTTATGIFADFQGPNSDLSHTLTWDEYYQVKDAFPRLDIGPSVTRIICGFARTKPATTYSKISRTSALTDKLG
;
A
#
# COMPACT_ATOMS: atom_id res chain seq x y z
N MET A 1 67.03 2.29 42.89
CA MET A 1 65.69 2.91 42.75
C MET A 1 65.68 3.72 41.44
N LEU A 2 65.25 3.12 40.32
CA LEU A 2 65.17 3.77 39.01
C LEU A 2 63.72 3.66 38.49
N LEU A 3 63.06 4.81 38.37
CA LEU A 3 61.70 4.97 37.84
C LEU A 3 61.69 4.84 36.31
N LYS A 4 60.88 3.92 35.78
CA LYS A 4 60.56 3.85 34.34
C LYS A 4 59.39 4.79 34.02
N ARG A 5 59.64 5.69 33.06
CA ARG A 5 58.67 6.60 32.42
C ARG A 5 57.58 5.84 31.67
N ASN A 6 56.33 6.27 31.82
CA ASN A 6 55.20 5.77 31.04
C ASN A 6 54.69 6.92 30.14
N GLN A 7 54.97 6.87 28.83
CA GLN A 7 54.48 7.85 27.85
C GLN A 7 53.10 7.42 27.34
N LYS A 8 52.05 8.17 27.72
CA LYS A 8 50.71 8.06 27.13
C LYS A 8 50.53 9.17 26.09
N LYS A 9 50.60 8.84 24.80
CA LYS A 9 50.30 9.74 23.67
C LYS A 9 48.84 10.21 23.78
N ARG A 10 48.61 11.51 24.03
CA ARG A 10 47.30 12.15 23.84
C ARG A 10 47.09 12.40 22.33
N ARG A 11 46.09 11.76 21.72
CA ARG A 11 45.57 12.17 20.40
C ARG A 11 44.90 13.54 20.56
N LYS A 12 45.27 14.51 19.72
CA LYS A 12 44.60 15.81 19.63
C LYS A 12 43.32 15.61 18.82
N GLU A 13 42.15 15.81 19.44
CA GLU A 13 40.88 15.96 18.72
C GLU A 13 40.91 17.32 17.99
N GLY A 14 40.80 17.31 16.66
CA GLY A 14 40.60 18.52 15.86
C GLY A 14 39.21 19.13 16.07
N PRO A 15 38.99 20.39 15.63
CA PRO A 15 37.73 21.10 15.87
C PRO A 15 36.57 20.33 15.25
N ARG A 16 35.61 19.92 16.10
CA ARG A 16 34.36 19.26 15.68
C ARG A 16 33.57 20.23 14.80
N ASP A 17 33.63 19.94 13.51
CA ASP A 17 32.73 20.28 12.41
C ASP A 17 31.53 21.19 12.74
N TYR A 18 31.81 22.49 12.83
CA TYR A 18 30.83 23.56 12.98
C TYR A 18 29.84 23.59 11.81
N TYR A 19 30.28 23.21 10.60
CA TYR A 19 29.46 23.20 9.39
C TYR A 19 28.44 22.06 9.38
N SER A 20 28.81 20.87 9.86
CA SER A 20 27.86 19.77 10.04
C SER A 20 26.80 20.06 11.11
N LEU A 21 27.18 20.74 12.19
CA LEU A 21 26.22 21.17 13.21
C LEU A 21 25.22 22.20 12.68
N LEU A 22 25.70 23.21 11.95
CA LEU A 22 24.85 24.21 11.29
C LEU A 22 23.96 23.60 10.21
N PHE A 23 24.50 22.71 9.38
CA PHE A 23 23.73 22.00 8.35
C PHE A 23 22.61 21.17 8.96
N ASN A 24 22.90 20.40 10.02
CA ASN A 24 21.88 19.65 10.76
C ASN A 24 20.85 20.55 11.44
N LEU A 25 21.27 21.73 11.95
CA LEU A 25 20.36 22.69 12.56
C LEU A 25 19.41 23.31 11.52
N ILE A 26 19.92 23.63 10.33
CA ILE A 26 19.14 24.15 9.21
C ILE A 26 18.14 23.10 8.70
N ILE A 27 18.58 21.84 8.51
CA ILE A 27 17.69 20.73 8.14
C ILE A 27 16.59 20.56 9.19
N ARG A 28 16.93 20.54 10.48
CA ARG A 28 15.95 20.41 11.58
C ARG A 28 15.00 21.59 11.67
N ALA A 29 15.48 22.81 11.39
CA ALA A 29 14.65 24.01 11.35
C ALA A 29 13.71 23.98 10.14
N TRP A 30 14.19 23.54 8.97
CA TRP A 30 13.38 23.39 7.76
C TRP A 30 12.32 22.30 7.93
N VAL A 31 12.66 21.13 8.48
CA VAL A 31 11.70 20.08 8.83
C VAL A 31 10.67 20.54 9.86
N LYS A 32 11.04 21.42 10.80
CA LYS A 32 10.09 22.01 11.77
C LYS A 32 9.18 23.08 11.17
N LEU A 33 9.66 23.83 10.18
CA LEU A 33 8.92 24.92 9.53
C LEU A 33 8.00 24.40 8.42
N SER A 34 8.38 23.29 7.77
CA SER A 34 7.53 22.50 6.89
C SER A 34 6.61 21.62 7.74
N GLY A 35 5.59 22.22 8.35
CA GLY A 35 4.47 21.44 8.91
C GLY A 35 3.89 20.52 7.82
N PRO A 36 3.20 19.42 8.19
CA PRO A 36 2.61 18.52 7.20
C PRO A 36 1.74 19.33 6.26
N THR A 37 2.12 19.34 4.97
CA THR A 37 1.36 20.04 3.93
C THR A 37 -0.05 19.48 3.98
N LYS A 38 -1.03 20.30 4.39
CA LYS A 38 -2.43 19.91 4.35
C LYS A 38 -2.80 19.70 2.88
N ILE A 39 -2.78 18.44 2.45
CA ILE A 39 -3.28 18.05 1.13
C ILE A 39 -4.79 18.29 1.08
N PRO A 40 -5.35 18.70 -0.08
CA PRO A 40 -6.78 18.83 -0.25
C PRO A 40 -7.48 17.49 0.04
N THR A 41 -8.70 17.55 0.57
CA THR A 41 -9.53 16.38 0.87
C THR A 41 -10.92 16.51 0.27
N ILE A 42 -11.63 15.40 0.16
CA ILE A 42 -13.02 15.29 -0.24
C ILE A 42 -13.72 14.24 0.62
N VAL A 43 -15.03 14.31 0.75
CA VAL A 43 -15.84 13.28 1.42
C VAL A 43 -16.45 12.37 0.37
N ILE A 44 -16.12 11.07 0.42
CA ILE A 44 -16.69 10.03 -0.45
C ILE A 44 -17.36 9.00 0.46
N ALA A 45 -18.66 8.74 0.24
CA ALA A 45 -19.45 7.81 1.06
C ALA A 45 -19.34 8.08 2.59
N GLY A 46 -19.24 9.35 2.99
CA GLY A 46 -19.07 9.74 4.40
C GLY A 46 -17.63 9.66 4.92
N VAL A 47 -16.66 9.25 4.10
CA VAL A 47 -15.25 9.13 4.50
C VAL A 47 -14.43 10.28 3.93
N THR A 48 -13.72 10.99 4.80
CA THR A 48 -12.74 12.01 4.37
C THR A 48 -11.51 11.33 3.78
N VAL A 49 -11.19 11.62 2.52
CA VAL A 49 -10.07 11.04 1.77
C VAL A 49 -9.26 12.13 1.06
N PRO A 50 -7.98 11.89 0.72
CA PRO A 50 -7.20 12.84 -0.06
C PRO A 50 -7.83 13.10 -1.44
N ASN A 51 -7.74 14.35 -1.90
CA ASN A 51 -8.29 14.82 -3.17
C ASN A 51 -7.20 15.50 -4.01
N THR A 52 -6.06 14.83 -4.16
CA THR A 52 -4.92 15.32 -4.94
C THR A 52 -5.01 14.86 -6.39
N PRO A 53 -4.28 15.49 -7.33
CA PRO A 53 -4.35 15.10 -8.74
C PRO A 53 -4.01 13.63 -9.01
N ILE A 54 -3.01 13.05 -8.33
CA ILE A 54 -2.69 11.62 -8.46
C ILE A 54 -3.80 10.71 -7.94
N VAL A 55 -4.50 11.10 -6.86
CA VAL A 55 -5.63 10.33 -6.30
C VAL A 55 -6.84 10.37 -7.23
N GLN A 56 -7.10 11.52 -7.86
CA GLN A 56 -8.14 11.64 -8.89
C GLN A 56 -7.79 10.81 -10.13
N ALA A 57 -6.53 10.90 -10.59
CA ALA A 57 -6.03 10.13 -11.73
C ALA A 57 -6.11 8.62 -11.46
N ALA A 58 -5.83 8.16 -10.23
CA ALA A 58 -5.95 6.76 -9.86
C ALA A 58 -7.41 6.26 -9.91
N GLN A 59 -8.36 7.07 -9.45
CA GLN A 59 -9.80 6.75 -9.56
C GLN A 59 -10.25 6.66 -11.03
N VAL A 60 -9.82 7.61 -11.87
CA VAL A 60 -10.10 7.58 -13.32
C VAL A 60 -9.47 6.35 -13.97
N TYR A 61 -8.22 6.04 -13.63
CA TYR A 61 -7.51 4.88 -14.14
C TYR A 61 -8.22 3.57 -13.76
N ALA A 62 -8.59 3.41 -12.48
CA ALA A 62 -9.35 2.25 -12.00
C ALA A 62 -10.67 2.11 -12.76
N ARG A 63 -11.41 3.21 -12.94
CA ARG A 63 -12.69 3.20 -13.66
C ARG A 63 -12.55 2.82 -15.14
N ALA A 64 -11.42 3.14 -15.77
CA ALA A 64 -11.15 2.81 -17.16
C ALA A 64 -10.72 1.35 -17.38
N HIS A 65 -10.18 0.69 -16.35
CA HIS A 65 -9.58 -0.65 -16.46
C HIS A 65 -10.31 -1.74 -15.66
N ALA A 66 -11.30 -1.38 -14.84
CA ALA A 66 -12.10 -2.30 -14.05
C ALA A 66 -13.55 -2.33 -14.53
N ASP A 67 -14.18 -3.51 -14.44
CA ASP A 67 -15.64 -3.59 -14.53
C ASP A 67 -16.31 -2.93 -13.30
N ASP A 68 -17.63 -2.80 -13.30
CA ASP A 68 -18.37 -2.16 -12.20
C ASP A 68 -18.12 -2.83 -10.85
N MET A 69 -17.98 -4.15 -10.83
CA MET A 69 -17.81 -4.91 -9.60
C MET A 69 -16.41 -4.69 -9.03
N THR A 70 -15.37 -4.80 -9.87
CA THR A 70 -13.97 -4.56 -9.50
C THR A 70 -13.74 -3.10 -9.13
N PHE A 71 -14.31 -2.15 -9.86
CA PHE A 71 -14.22 -0.73 -9.50
C PHE A 71 -14.84 -0.46 -8.12
N ASN A 72 -16.04 -1.00 -7.86
CA ASN A 72 -16.67 -0.84 -6.56
C ASN A 72 -15.85 -1.54 -5.45
N HIS A 73 -15.23 -2.70 -5.72
CA HIS A 73 -14.31 -3.36 -4.79
C HIS A 73 -13.09 -2.50 -4.45
N ILE A 74 -12.46 -1.88 -5.45
CA ILE A 74 -11.34 -0.95 -5.26
C ILE A 74 -11.77 0.23 -4.37
N MET A 75 -12.90 0.86 -4.68
CA MET A 75 -13.39 2.00 -3.91
C MET A 75 -13.71 1.62 -2.46
N ARG A 76 -14.43 0.51 -2.23
CA ARG A 76 -14.73 0.03 -0.87
C ARG A 76 -13.46 -0.27 -0.08
N SER A 77 -12.51 -1.00 -0.69
CA SER A 77 -11.26 -1.39 -0.04
C SER A 77 -10.43 -0.18 0.39
N TRP A 78 -10.33 0.84 -0.48
CA TRP A 78 -9.67 2.11 -0.14
C TRP A 78 -10.38 2.84 1.00
N LEU A 79 -11.71 2.97 0.93
CA LEU A 79 -12.50 3.70 1.93
C LEU A 79 -12.45 3.02 3.30
N PHE A 80 -12.50 1.69 3.37
CA PHE A 80 -12.32 0.96 4.63
C PHE A 80 -10.93 1.19 5.24
N GLY A 81 -9.87 1.15 4.42
CA GLY A 81 -8.53 1.51 4.87
C GLY A 81 -8.47 2.96 5.38
N ALA A 82 -9.08 3.90 4.68
CA ALA A 82 -9.11 5.31 5.05
C ALA A 82 -9.86 5.56 6.37
N ILE A 83 -10.97 4.86 6.63
CA ILE A 83 -11.69 4.90 7.91
C ILE A 83 -10.76 4.49 9.06
N ILE A 84 -10.06 3.36 8.89
CA ILE A 84 -9.13 2.83 9.89
C ILE A 84 -8.00 3.84 10.18
N ILE A 85 -7.44 4.47 9.15
CA ILE A 85 -6.42 5.50 9.31
C ILE A 85 -6.98 6.73 10.03
N ASN A 86 -8.10 7.28 9.57
CA ASN A 86 -8.67 8.52 10.07
C ASN A 86 -9.03 8.46 11.56
N LYS A 87 -9.44 7.27 12.04
CA LYS A 87 -9.85 7.05 13.43
C LYS A 87 -8.70 6.60 14.34
N ASN A 88 -7.50 6.43 13.80
CA ASN A 88 -6.31 6.03 14.56
C ASN A 88 -5.22 7.10 14.45
N ALA A 89 -5.00 7.85 15.54
CA ALA A 89 -4.05 8.96 15.56
C ALA A 89 -2.61 8.54 15.15
N THR A 90 -2.18 7.35 15.56
CA THR A 90 -0.86 6.81 15.18
C THR A 90 -0.80 6.52 13.68
N LEU A 91 -1.82 5.87 13.11
CA LEU A 91 -1.85 5.60 11.67
C LEU A 91 -1.95 6.89 10.86
N SER A 92 -2.83 7.82 11.25
CA SER A 92 -3.02 9.11 10.59
C SER A 92 -1.77 9.98 10.55
N SER A 93 -0.85 9.81 11.50
CA SER A 93 0.43 10.54 11.56
C SER A 93 1.60 9.77 10.93
N THR A 94 1.43 8.47 10.65
CA THR A 94 2.48 7.60 10.11
C THR A 94 2.29 7.28 8.62
N ILE A 95 1.05 7.21 8.14
CA ILE A 95 0.73 6.81 6.77
C ILE A 95 0.47 8.04 5.92
N GLU A 96 1.25 8.20 4.86
CA GLU A 96 1.00 9.17 3.80
C GLU A 96 -0.34 8.87 3.09
N PRO A 97 -1.34 9.77 3.14
CA PRO A 97 -2.70 9.43 2.69
C PRO A 97 -2.81 9.06 1.21
N GLU A 98 -2.05 9.70 0.32
CA GLU A 98 -2.11 9.35 -1.11
C GLU A 98 -1.49 7.96 -1.38
N THR A 99 -0.59 7.47 -0.51
CA THR A 99 0.02 6.13 -0.65
C THR A 99 -1.03 5.04 -0.52
N LEU A 100 -1.95 5.16 0.44
CA LEU A 100 -3.08 4.22 0.56
C LEU A 100 -3.97 4.29 -0.70
N ALA A 101 -4.29 5.50 -1.16
CA ALA A 101 -5.21 5.71 -2.27
C ALA A 101 -4.75 5.09 -3.60
N VAL A 102 -3.44 5.14 -3.86
CA VAL A 102 -2.85 4.52 -5.06
C VAL A 102 -2.43 3.07 -4.85
N ALA A 103 -2.66 2.47 -3.68
CA ALA A 103 -2.24 1.10 -3.36
C ALA A 103 -3.37 0.06 -3.49
N VAL A 104 -4.55 0.47 -3.93
CA VAL A 104 -5.70 -0.43 -4.11
C VAL A 104 -5.91 -0.69 -5.59
N TRP A 105 -5.24 -1.71 -6.10
CA TRP A 105 -5.31 -2.14 -7.49
C TRP A 105 -5.79 -3.59 -7.53
N ASP A 106 -6.89 -3.82 -8.21
CA ASP A 106 -7.34 -5.16 -8.57
C ASP A 106 -7.34 -5.24 -10.09
N ASN A 107 -6.21 -5.70 -10.63
CA ASN A 107 -6.02 -5.75 -12.07
C ASN A 107 -6.81 -6.92 -12.64
N THR A 108 -7.71 -6.62 -13.57
CA THR A 108 -8.34 -7.60 -14.44
C THR A 108 -8.06 -7.22 -15.91
N GLY A 109 -8.15 -8.18 -16.82
CA GLY A 109 -8.03 -7.90 -18.25
C GLY A 109 -6.61 -7.54 -18.73
N ALA A 110 -6.46 -6.39 -19.41
CA ALA A 110 -5.29 -6.04 -20.23
C ALA A 110 -3.96 -5.89 -19.45
N LEU A 111 -4.04 -5.70 -18.13
CA LEU A 111 -2.89 -5.55 -17.26
C LEU A 111 -2.34 -6.89 -16.75
N ILE A 112 -2.98 -8.00 -17.10
CA ILE A 112 -2.59 -9.33 -16.64
C ILE A 112 -1.69 -10.03 -17.66
N SER A 113 -0.47 -10.35 -17.23
CA SER A 113 0.46 -11.15 -18.02
C SER A 113 0.17 -12.64 -17.87
N THR A 114 0.68 -13.43 -18.82
CA THR A 114 0.54 -14.90 -18.83
C THR A 114 1.54 -15.59 -17.89
N ASP A 115 2.61 -14.90 -17.49
CA ASP A 115 3.78 -15.49 -16.85
C ASP A 115 4.03 -15.00 -15.41
N LYS A 116 3.24 -14.06 -14.89
CA LYS A 116 3.38 -13.54 -13.52
C LYS A 116 2.13 -13.81 -12.69
N ARG A 117 2.30 -13.70 -11.37
CA ARG A 117 1.18 -13.62 -10.42
C ARG A 117 0.40 -12.33 -10.66
N PHE A 118 -0.92 -12.37 -10.50
CA PHE A 118 -1.75 -11.17 -10.70
C PHE A 118 -1.38 -10.06 -9.68
N GLU A 119 -0.93 -10.43 -8.48
CA GLU A 119 -0.45 -9.46 -7.49
C GLU A 119 0.84 -8.75 -7.96
N VAL A 120 1.69 -9.45 -8.71
CA VAL A 120 2.91 -8.87 -9.30
C VAL A 120 2.55 -7.97 -10.49
N ASP A 121 1.64 -8.41 -11.36
CA ASP A 121 1.11 -7.58 -12.46
C ASP A 121 0.49 -6.28 -11.92
N GLY A 122 -0.29 -6.38 -10.83
CA GLY A 122 -0.82 -5.26 -10.06
C GLY A 122 0.23 -4.25 -9.62
N ALA A 123 1.27 -4.77 -8.96
CA ALA A 123 2.33 -3.94 -8.42
C ALA A 123 3.16 -3.24 -9.51
N ILE A 124 3.43 -3.91 -10.63
CA ILE A 124 4.08 -3.32 -11.81
C ILE A 124 3.24 -2.17 -12.37
N ALA A 125 1.95 -2.41 -12.62
CA ALA A 125 1.07 -1.39 -13.19
C ALA A 125 0.98 -0.14 -12.29
N ALA A 126 0.92 -0.33 -10.97
CA ALA A 126 0.88 0.77 -10.02
C ALA A 126 2.19 1.57 -10.00
N TRP A 127 3.34 0.88 -10.08
CA TRP A 127 4.64 1.54 -10.18
C TRP A 127 4.75 2.38 -11.45
N ASP A 128 4.41 1.80 -12.60
CA ASP A 128 4.44 2.48 -13.89
C ASP A 128 3.47 3.67 -13.94
N PHE A 129 2.29 3.55 -13.33
CA PHE A 129 1.34 4.64 -13.17
C PHE A 129 1.92 5.79 -12.35
N ILE A 130 2.57 5.51 -11.22
CA ILE A 130 3.19 6.55 -10.40
C ILE A 130 4.34 7.21 -11.16
N ASP A 131 5.20 6.44 -11.82
CA ASP A 131 6.29 6.98 -12.62
C ASP A 131 5.79 7.86 -13.78
N SER A 132 4.71 7.44 -14.45
CA SER A 132 4.03 8.26 -15.46
C SER A 132 3.46 9.55 -14.87
N ALA A 133 2.77 9.46 -13.72
CA ALA A 133 2.19 10.61 -13.04
C ALA A 133 3.25 11.61 -12.54
N VAL A 134 4.41 11.13 -12.10
CA VAL A 134 5.56 11.97 -11.76
C VAL A 134 6.12 12.64 -13.02
N THR A 135 6.32 11.87 -14.09
CA THR A 135 6.91 12.36 -15.35
C THR A 135 6.03 13.42 -16.02
N ASN A 136 4.71 13.26 -15.97
CA ASN A 136 3.76 14.18 -16.58
C ASN A 136 3.34 15.35 -15.66
N GLY A 137 3.85 15.41 -14.43
CA GLY A 137 3.59 16.50 -13.48
C GLY A 137 2.27 16.38 -12.70
N THR A 138 1.54 15.27 -12.81
CA THR A 138 0.33 14.99 -11.99
C THR A 138 0.68 14.64 -10.54
N ALA A 139 1.91 14.18 -10.29
CA ALA A 139 2.37 13.78 -8.97
C ALA A 139 3.71 14.44 -8.60
N HIS A 140 3.84 14.80 -7.32
CA HIS A 140 5.05 15.39 -6.76
C HIS A 140 5.40 14.72 -5.42
N GLY A 141 6.68 14.73 -5.03
CA GLY A 141 7.10 14.18 -3.74
C GLY A 141 6.98 12.65 -3.63
N TRP A 142 7.07 11.94 -4.75
CA TRP A 142 7.11 10.47 -4.78
C TRP A 142 8.56 10.00 -4.92
N ASP A 143 9.14 9.57 -3.80
CA ASP A 143 10.44 8.91 -3.79
C ASP A 143 10.30 7.39 -4.02
N GLU A 144 11.44 6.72 -4.20
CA GLU A 144 11.46 5.26 -4.40
C GLU A 144 10.89 4.49 -3.21
N TYR A 145 11.10 4.98 -1.99
CA TYR A 145 10.58 4.34 -0.79
C TYR A 145 9.04 4.31 -0.77
N ARG A 146 8.41 5.43 -1.11
CA ARG A 146 6.96 5.55 -1.19
C ARG A 146 6.38 4.69 -2.32
N LYS A 147 7.05 4.63 -3.47
CA LYS A 147 6.69 3.70 -4.56
C LYS A 147 6.80 2.25 -4.13
N GLN A 148 7.87 1.88 -3.40
CA GLN A 148 8.04 0.54 -2.86
C GLN A 148 6.94 0.16 -1.86
N LEU A 149 6.45 1.11 -1.06
CA LEU A 149 5.32 0.84 -0.15
C LEU A 149 4.01 0.55 -0.91
N VAL A 150 3.78 1.21 -2.05
CA VAL A 150 2.64 0.90 -2.92
C VAL A 150 2.80 -0.49 -3.52
N TRP A 151 3.98 -0.78 -4.06
CA TRP A 151 4.30 -2.10 -4.59
C TRP A 151 4.08 -3.21 -3.54
N ASP A 152 4.65 -3.04 -2.34
CA ASP A 152 4.53 -4.00 -1.23
C ASP A 152 3.07 -4.17 -0.80
N SER A 153 2.30 -3.08 -0.78
CA SER A 153 0.87 -3.11 -0.43
C SER A 153 0.09 -3.98 -1.42
N ILE A 154 0.39 -3.89 -2.71
CA ILE A 154 -0.29 -4.66 -3.75
C ILE A 154 0.24 -6.10 -3.81
N VAL A 155 1.55 -6.33 -3.85
CA VAL A 155 2.06 -7.69 -4.07
C VAL A 155 1.78 -8.63 -2.88
N LEU A 156 1.63 -8.08 -1.67
CA LEU A 156 1.48 -8.85 -0.43
C LEU A 156 0.03 -8.95 0.07
N HIS A 157 -0.94 -8.23 -0.53
CA HIS A 157 -2.28 -8.10 0.07
C HIS A 157 -3.02 -9.44 0.22
N THR A 158 -2.72 -10.45 -0.61
CA THR A 158 -3.36 -11.78 -0.56
C THR A 158 -2.72 -12.73 0.45
N ASP A 159 -1.73 -12.27 1.24
CA ASP A 159 -1.01 -13.12 2.19
C ASP A 159 -1.02 -12.57 3.63
N PRO A 160 -2.02 -12.96 4.44
CA PRO A 160 -2.11 -12.58 5.85
C PRO A 160 -0.89 -12.97 6.67
N SER A 161 -0.19 -14.05 6.31
CA SER A 161 1.02 -14.47 7.03
C SER A 161 2.19 -13.51 6.83
N ILE A 162 2.12 -12.62 5.83
CA ILE A 162 3.17 -11.65 5.50
C ILE A 162 2.69 -10.22 5.80
N PHE A 163 1.57 -9.78 5.23
CA PHE A 163 1.19 -8.36 5.31
C PHE A 163 0.95 -7.88 6.75
N GLN A 164 0.56 -8.77 7.66
CA GLN A 164 0.31 -8.44 9.07
C GLN A 164 1.57 -7.96 9.81
N TYR A 165 2.76 -8.31 9.32
CA TYR A 165 4.06 -7.99 9.92
C TYR A 165 4.82 -6.90 9.15
N LYS A 166 4.20 -6.34 8.10
CA LYS A 166 4.81 -5.33 7.23
C LYS A 166 4.47 -3.92 7.71
N GLN A 167 4.97 -2.89 7.01
CA GLN A 167 4.74 -1.48 7.36
C GLN A 167 3.24 -1.15 7.48
N PRO A 168 2.87 -0.13 8.30
CA PRO A 168 1.48 0.20 8.57
C PRO A 168 0.60 0.35 7.33
N VAL A 169 1.08 1.02 6.28
CA VAL A 169 0.30 1.18 5.04
C VAL A 169 0.02 -0.15 4.35
N VAL A 170 0.97 -1.09 4.32
CA VAL A 170 0.77 -2.42 3.71
C VAL A 170 -0.29 -3.20 4.49
N LYS A 171 -0.17 -3.21 5.82
CA LYS A 171 -1.14 -3.86 6.70
C LYS A 171 -2.53 -3.25 6.53
N THR A 172 -2.64 -1.93 6.58
CA THR A 172 -3.93 -1.23 6.52
C THR A 172 -4.60 -1.35 5.15
N THR A 173 -3.83 -1.31 4.04
CA THR A 173 -4.33 -1.61 2.70
C THR A 173 -4.96 -3.00 2.65
N ALA A 174 -4.22 -4.02 3.11
CA ALA A 174 -4.72 -5.40 3.11
C ALA A 174 -5.92 -5.57 4.05
N THR A 175 -5.93 -4.94 5.22
CA THR A 175 -7.09 -4.96 6.13
C THR A 175 -8.34 -4.35 5.46
N GLY A 176 -8.20 -3.23 4.74
CA GLY A 176 -9.29 -2.62 3.99
C GLY A 176 -9.84 -3.54 2.90
N ILE A 177 -8.96 -4.19 2.14
CA ILE A 177 -9.34 -5.20 1.14
C ILE A 177 -10.08 -6.37 1.78
N PHE A 178 -9.57 -6.89 2.91
CA PHE A 178 -10.18 -8.01 3.62
C PHE A 178 -11.50 -7.64 4.28
N ALA A 179 -11.68 -6.39 4.69
CA ALA A 179 -12.97 -5.89 5.20
C ALA A 179 -14.06 -6.02 4.13
N ASP A 180 -13.72 -5.86 2.86
CA ASP A 180 -14.67 -6.09 1.78
C ASP A 180 -15.02 -7.58 1.55
N PHE A 181 -14.35 -8.53 2.20
CA PHE A 181 -14.75 -9.94 2.14
C PHE A 181 -15.33 -10.45 3.44
N GLN A 182 -14.81 -9.99 4.57
CA GLN A 182 -15.07 -10.54 5.90
C GLN A 182 -15.84 -9.57 6.80
N GLY A 183 -16.12 -8.35 6.31
CA GLY A 183 -16.71 -7.27 7.09
C GLY A 183 -15.75 -6.66 8.11
N PRO A 184 -16.25 -5.81 9.02
CA PRO A 184 -15.45 -5.11 10.02
C PRO A 184 -14.56 -5.99 10.91
N ASN A 185 -14.89 -7.27 11.06
CA ASN A 185 -14.12 -8.20 11.89
C ASN A 185 -12.72 -8.53 11.33
N SER A 186 -12.43 -8.20 10.05
CA SER A 186 -11.06 -8.30 9.51
C SER A 186 -10.12 -7.26 10.12
N ASP A 187 -10.65 -6.14 10.60
CA ASP A 187 -9.90 -5.14 11.33
C ASP A 187 -9.74 -5.58 12.79
N LEU A 188 -8.58 -6.18 13.09
CA LEU A 188 -8.23 -6.63 14.44
C LEU A 188 -8.10 -5.47 15.45
N SER A 189 -8.07 -4.21 14.98
CA SER A 189 -8.13 -3.04 15.87
C SER A 189 -9.56 -2.64 16.25
N HIS A 190 -10.58 -3.26 15.62
CA HIS A 190 -12.00 -2.96 15.81
C HIS A 190 -12.34 -1.48 15.61
N THR A 191 -11.61 -0.81 14.71
CA THR A 191 -11.79 0.62 14.40
C THR A 191 -12.92 0.82 13.40
N LEU A 192 -13.04 -0.05 12.40
CA LEU A 192 -14.15 -0.02 11.43
C LEU A 192 -15.44 -0.50 12.09
N THR A 193 -16.53 0.28 12.00
CA THR A 193 -17.84 -0.13 12.52
C THR A 193 -18.73 -0.74 11.44
N TRP A 194 -19.79 -1.43 11.85
CA TRP A 194 -20.82 -1.94 10.92
C TRP A 194 -21.58 -0.81 10.22
N ASP A 195 -21.84 0.31 10.89
CA ASP A 195 -22.53 1.45 10.28
C ASP A 195 -21.69 2.08 9.17
N GLU A 196 -20.39 2.31 9.43
CA GLU A 196 -19.44 2.79 8.42
C GLU A 196 -19.30 1.80 7.26
N TYR A 197 -19.27 0.50 7.58
CA TYR A 197 -19.22 -0.55 6.58
C TYR A 197 -20.43 -0.52 5.64
N TYR A 198 -21.64 -0.42 6.19
CA TYR A 198 -22.86 -0.37 5.40
C TYR A 198 -22.98 0.93 4.61
N GLN A 199 -22.57 2.07 5.18
CA GLN A 199 -22.56 3.35 4.46
C GLN A 199 -21.71 3.29 3.19
N VAL A 200 -20.50 2.76 3.27
CA VAL A 200 -19.61 2.58 2.12
C VAL A 200 -20.18 1.56 1.13
N LYS A 201 -20.75 0.46 1.63
CA LYS A 201 -21.36 -0.59 0.80
C LYS A 201 -22.59 -0.09 0.02
N ASP A 202 -23.37 0.82 0.60
CA ASP A 202 -24.55 1.40 -0.04
C ASP A 202 -24.14 2.38 -1.15
N ALA A 203 -23.06 3.14 -0.95
CA ALA A 203 -22.51 4.02 -1.98
C ALA A 203 -21.82 3.25 -3.12
N PHE A 204 -21.20 2.11 -2.83
CA PHE A 204 -20.53 1.25 -3.80
C PHE A 204 -21.04 -0.19 -3.70
N PRO A 205 -22.19 -0.53 -4.33
CA PRO A 205 -22.80 -1.85 -4.23
C PRO A 205 -21.84 -2.99 -4.60
N ARG A 206 -21.92 -4.10 -3.86
CA ARG A 206 -21.07 -5.29 -4.06
C ARG A 206 -21.26 -6.00 -5.39
N LEU A 207 -22.42 -5.81 -6.03
CA LEU A 207 -22.84 -6.58 -7.20
C LEU A 207 -22.64 -8.09 -6.94
N ASP A 208 -22.07 -8.82 -7.89
CA ASP A 208 -21.84 -10.27 -7.80
C ASP A 208 -20.40 -10.63 -7.39
N ILE A 209 -19.77 -9.85 -6.49
CA ILE A 209 -18.35 -10.02 -6.10
C ILE A 209 -17.95 -11.47 -5.76
N GLY A 210 -18.79 -12.24 -5.07
CA GLY A 210 -18.48 -13.63 -4.71
C GLY A 210 -18.28 -14.52 -5.96
N PRO A 211 -19.31 -14.67 -6.80
CA PRO A 211 -19.18 -15.34 -8.09
C PRO A 211 -18.08 -14.77 -8.99
N SER A 212 -17.93 -13.44 -9.06
CA SER A 212 -16.94 -12.77 -9.89
C SER A 212 -15.50 -13.11 -9.49
N VAL A 213 -15.15 -12.98 -8.21
CA VAL A 213 -13.82 -13.34 -7.70
C VAL A 213 -13.53 -14.82 -7.95
N THR A 214 -14.52 -15.70 -7.75
CA THR A 214 -14.37 -17.12 -8.07
C THR A 214 -14.02 -17.33 -9.55
N ARG A 215 -14.72 -16.65 -10.48
CA ARG A 215 -14.43 -16.73 -11.91
C ARG A 215 -13.03 -16.21 -12.25
N ILE A 216 -12.61 -15.10 -11.67
CA ILE A 216 -11.28 -14.50 -11.88
C ILE A 216 -10.18 -15.47 -11.46
N ILE A 217 -10.24 -15.98 -10.22
CA ILE A 217 -9.23 -16.90 -9.69
C ILE A 217 -9.22 -18.23 -10.44
N CYS A 218 -10.39 -18.81 -10.73
CA CYS A 218 -10.47 -20.00 -11.58
C CYS A 218 -9.96 -19.75 -13.01
N GLY A 219 -10.16 -18.54 -13.54
CA GLY A 219 -9.60 -18.10 -14.81
C GLY A 219 -8.08 -18.15 -14.80
N PHE A 220 -7.44 -17.52 -13.81
CA PHE A 220 -5.98 -17.56 -13.65
C PHE A 220 -5.45 -18.98 -13.46
N ALA A 221 -6.14 -19.80 -12.69
CA ALA A 221 -5.80 -21.21 -12.51
C ALA A 221 -5.81 -22.00 -13.83
N ARG A 222 -6.70 -21.67 -14.78
CA ARG A 222 -6.76 -22.31 -16.10
C ARG A 222 -5.73 -21.75 -17.07
N THR A 223 -5.52 -20.44 -17.08
CA THR A 223 -4.67 -19.76 -18.09
C THR A 223 -3.21 -19.67 -17.70
N LYS A 224 -2.92 -19.56 -16.39
CA LYS A 224 -1.56 -19.46 -15.83
C LYS A 224 -1.42 -20.25 -14.51
N PRO A 225 -1.59 -21.59 -14.55
CA PRO A 225 -1.55 -22.45 -13.36
C PRO A 225 -0.24 -22.35 -12.59
N ALA A 226 0.90 -22.27 -13.29
CA ALA A 226 2.23 -22.24 -12.69
C ALA A 226 2.44 -21.05 -11.74
N THR A 227 1.86 -19.90 -12.05
CA THR A 227 1.95 -18.70 -11.20
C THR A 227 0.79 -18.58 -10.22
N THR A 228 -0.35 -19.21 -10.49
CA THR A 228 -1.53 -19.18 -9.61
C THR A 228 -1.38 -20.14 -8.42
N TYR A 229 -0.86 -21.35 -8.63
CA TYR A 229 -0.77 -22.38 -7.59
C TYR A 229 0.49 -22.31 -6.73
N SER A 230 1.36 -21.31 -6.90
CA SER A 230 2.68 -21.26 -6.24
C SER A 230 2.63 -21.21 -4.69
N LYS A 231 1.46 -21.07 -4.05
CA LYS A 231 1.28 -21.25 -2.60
C LYS A 231 1.17 -22.71 -2.15
N ILE A 232 0.98 -23.66 -3.07
CA ILE A 232 0.98 -25.08 -2.75
C ILE A 232 2.43 -25.53 -2.85
N SER A 233 3.03 -25.88 -1.70
CA SER A 233 4.22 -26.72 -1.68
C SER A 233 4.07 -27.77 -2.77
N ARG A 234 5.07 -27.94 -3.64
CA ARG A 234 5.22 -29.17 -4.44
C ARG A 234 5.47 -30.33 -3.47
N THR A 235 4.51 -30.64 -2.62
CA THR A 235 4.33 -31.97 -2.08
C THR A 235 3.82 -32.79 -3.25
N SER A 236 4.70 -33.68 -3.69
CA SER A 236 4.65 -34.64 -4.77
C SER A 236 3.43 -35.58 -4.74
N ALA A 237 2.21 -35.04 -4.76
CA ALA A 237 0.98 -35.83 -4.67
C ALA A 237 -0.04 -35.51 -5.78
N LEU A 238 0.24 -34.55 -6.67
CA LEU A 238 -0.68 -34.17 -7.76
C LEU A 238 -0.13 -34.45 -9.17
N THR A 239 1.10 -34.95 -9.31
CA THR A 239 1.63 -35.42 -10.59
C THR A 239 1.22 -36.86 -10.93
N ASP A 240 0.74 -37.64 -9.96
CA ASP A 240 0.53 -39.09 -10.14
C ASP A 240 -0.91 -39.48 -10.53
N LYS A 241 -1.79 -38.52 -10.83
CA LYS A 241 -3.20 -38.82 -11.19
C LYS A 241 -3.70 -38.23 -12.50
N LEU A 242 -2.83 -37.71 -13.35
CA LEU A 242 -3.19 -37.30 -14.72
C LEU A 242 -2.15 -37.74 -15.76
N GLY A 243 -1.57 -38.92 -15.57
CA GLY A 243 -0.82 -39.66 -16.58
C GLY A 243 -1.60 -40.89 -17.02
#